data_AF-A0AAJ6UUT8-F1
#
_entry.id   AF-A0AAJ6UUT8-F1
#
_cell.length_a   1.000
_cell.length_b   1.000
_cell.length_c   1.000
_cell.angle_alpha   90.00
_cell.angle_beta   90.00
_cell.angle_gamma   90.00
#
_symmetry.space_group_name_H-M   'P 1'
#
loop_
_entity.id
_entity.type
_entity.pdbx_description
1 polymer ?
#
loop_
_entity_poly.entity_id
_entity_poly.type
_entity_poly.pdbx_seq_one_letter_code
_entity_poly.pdbx_strand_id
1 'polypeptide(L)'
;MKAFSMKNSVFLLAILVLTCTLHIEAQQCHPSGRIRGTNPPPDQCNQENDSDCCKKGKYYTTYKCSPPVSRSTKATLTLNSFQKGGDGGAPSECDNQYHSDDTPVVALSTGWYSKGNRCLNYINIHGNGKSVKAMVVDECDSTMGCDSDHDYQPPCPNNIVDASKAVWKALGVPESDWGEMDIYWSDQCHPSGRIRGTNPPPDQCNQENDSDCCKKGKYYTTYKCSPPVSSSTKATLTLNSFQKGGDGGAPSECDNQYHSDDTPVVALSTGWYSKGNRCLNYINIHGNGKSVKAMVVDECDSTMGCDSDHDYQPPCPNNIVDASKAVWKALGVPESDWGEMDIYWSDA
;
A
#
# COMPACT_ATOMS: atom_id res chain seq x y z
N MET A 1 36.23 -33.12 29.72
CA MET A 1 36.14 -31.73 29.23
C MET A 1 36.90 -31.64 27.90
N LYS A 2 36.20 -31.66 26.77
CA LYS A 2 36.82 -31.48 25.45
C LYS A 2 36.91 -29.97 25.21
N ALA A 3 38.13 -29.44 25.11
CA ALA A 3 38.37 -28.04 24.82
C ALA A 3 37.83 -27.71 23.42
N PHE A 4 36.77 -26.92 23.35
CA PHE A 4 36.30 -26.35 22.09
C PHE A 4 37.37 -25.37 21.60
N SER A 5 37.93 -25.64 20.42
CA SER A 5 38.98 -24.85 19.79
C SER A 5 38.46 -23.45 19.45
N MET A 6 38.96 -22.42 20.16
CA MET A 6 38.68 -20.99 19.93
C MET A 6 38.91 -20.54 18.47
N LYS A 7 39.74 -21.26 17.70
CA LYS A 7 40.03 -20.92 16.30
C LYS A 7 38.82 -21.09 15.36
N ASN A 8 37.94 -22.06 15.61
CA ASN A 8 36.75 -22.27 14.78
C ASN A 8 35.66 -21.23 15.07
N SER A 9 35.60 -20.72 16.30
CA SER A 9 34.60 -19.73 16.72
C SER A 9 34.89 -18.34 16.15
N VAL A 10 36.16 -17.95 16.06
CA VAL A 10 36.57 -16.68 15.42
C VAL A 10 36.33 -16.69 13.90
N PHE A 11 36.52 -17.84 13.24
CA PHE A 11 36.29 -17.98 11.80
C PHE A 11 34.80 -17.91 11.45
N LEU A 12 33.93 -18.52 12.28
CA LEU A 12 32.47 -18.41 12.16
C LEU A 12 31.98 -16.98 12.43
N LEU A 13 32.56 -16.27 13.41
CA LEU A 13 32.23 -14.87 13.68
C LEU A 13 32.62 -13.95 12.51
N ALA A 14 33.78 -14.19 11.88
CA ALA A 14 34.25 -13.40 10.74
C ALA A 14 33.36 -13.59 9.50
N ILE A 15 32.85 -14.81 9.25
CA ILE A 15 31.87 -15.09 8.19
C ILE A 15 30.53 -14.41 8.50
N LEU A 16 30.06 -14.43 9.76
CA LEU A 16 28.83 -13.76 10.19
C LEU A 16 28.91 -12.23 10.03
N VAL A 17 30.08 -11.63 10.31
CA VAL A 17 30.32 -10.20 10.12
C VAL A 17 30.42 -9.86 8.62
N LEU A 18 31.02 -10.72 7.78
CA LEU A 18 31.04 -10.54 6.33
C LEU A 18 29.63 -10.65 5.70
N THR A 19 28.76 -11.53 6.21
CA THR A 19 27.37 -11.61 5.75
C THR A 19 26.50 -10.48 6.29
N CYS A 20 26.82 -9.91 7.46
CA CYS A 20 26.18 -8.68 7.96
C CYS A 20 26.59 -7.42 7.16
N THR A 21 27.71 -7.44 6.44
CA THR A 21 28.15 -6.34 5.55
C THR A 21 27.59 -6.40 4.13
N LEU A 22 26.74 -7.38 3.81
CA LEU A 22 25.83 -7.24 2.67
C LEU A 22 24.74 -6.25 3.09
N HIS A 23 25.10 -4.97 3.11
CA HIS A 23 24.13 -3.89 3.01
C HIS A 23 23.25 -4.22 1.81
N ILE A 24 22.00 -4.58 2.09
CA ILE A 24 20.91 -4.28 1.16
C ILE A 24 20.86 -2.76 1.14
N GLU A 25 21.70 -2.13 0.31
CA GLU A 25 21.34 -0.83 -0.24
C GLU A 25 20.03 -1.11 -0.97
N ALA A 26 18.89 -0.83 -0.30
CA ALA A 26 17.65 -0.65 -1.01
C ALA A 26 17.95 0.44 -2.04
N GLN A 27 18.14 0.00 -3.29
CA GLN A 27 18.91 0.74 -4.29
C GLN A 27 18.30 2.12 -4.46
N GLN A 28 18.98 3.13 -3.92
CA GLN A 28 18.51 4.51 -3.96
C GLN A 28 18.40 4.90 -5.43
N CYS A 29 17.28 5.48 -5.85
CA CYS A 29 17.08 5.81 -7.26
C CYS A 29 18.09 6.90 -7.67
N HIS A 30 18.92 6.59 -8.68
CA HIS A 30 19.91 7.51 -9.23
C HIS A 30 19.55 7.89 -10.68
N PRO A 31 20.00 9.07 -11.15
CA PRO A 31 19.90 9.44 -12.55
C PRO A 31 20.43 8.35 -13.49
N SER A 32 19.67 8.03 -14.54
CA SER A 32 20.11 7.07 -15.55
C SER A 32 20.95 7.70 -16.66
N GLY A 33 20.87 9.03 -16.82
CA GLY A 33 21.57 9.73 -17.88
C GLY A 33 21.22 11.21 -17.95
N ARG A 34 21.62 11.83 -19.07
CA ARG A 34 21.27 13.21 -19.41
C ARG A 34 21.06 13.34 -20.91
N ILE A 35 20.11 14.17 -21.31
CA ILE A 35 19.90 14.56 -22.70
C ILE A 35 20.28 16.03 -22.89
N ARG A 36 20.73 16.37 -24.10
CA ARG A 36 21.06 17.76 -24.46
C ARG A 36 19.88 18.38 -25.19
N GLY A 37 19.30 19.41 -24.61
CA GLY A 37 18.15 20.10 -25.19
C GLY A 37 18.48 20.75 -26.53
N THR A 38 17.46 20.78 -27.38
CA THR A 38 17.39 21.56 -28.62
C THR A 38 16.33 22.64 -28.45
N ASN A 39 16.33 23.67 -29.31
CA ASN A 39 15.21 24.62 -29.32
C ASN A 39 14.08 23.98 -30.12
N PRO A 40 12.82 24.07 -29.65
CA PRO A 40 11.68 23.64 -30.45
C PRO A 40 11.60 24.42 -31.76
N PRO A 41 11.14 23.80 -32.85
CA PRO A 41 10.61 24.53 -33.99
C PRO A 41 9.44 25.44 -33.58
N PRO A 42 9.12 26.49 -34.38
CA PRO A 42 7.97 27.34 -34.11
C PRO A 42 6.68 26.51 -33.91
N ASP A 43 5.92 26.84 -32.86
CA ASP A 43 4.63 26.22 -32.52
C ASP A 43 4.67 24.71 -32.22
N GLN A 44 5.85 24.13 -31.95
CA GLN A 44 6.01 22.71 -31.64
C GLN A 44 6.32 22.42 -30.16
N CYS A 45 6.27 23.43 -29.30
CA CYS A 45 6.31 23.22 -27.86
C CYS A 45 5.05 23.82 -27.24
N ASN A 46 4.20 22.95 -26.71
CA ASN A 46 3.04 23.37 -25.95
C ASN A 46 3.49 23.91 -24.58
N GLN A 47 3.08 25.13 -24.27
CA GLN A 47 3.36 25.83 -23.01
C GLN A 47 2.10 26.01 -22.15
N GLU A 48 1.02 25.30 -22.47
CA GLU A 48 -0.16 25.23 -21.62
C GLU A 48 0.22 24.69 -20.21
N ASN A 49 -0.51 25.13 -19.19
CA ASN A 49 -0.31 24.79 -17.78
C ASN A 49 1.14 24.97 -17.29
N ASP A 50 1.79 26.05 -17.74
CA ASP A 50 3.16 26.45 -17.39
C ASP A 50 4.25 25.45 -17.81
N SER A 51 3.98 24.67 -18.86
CA SER A 51 4.95 23.72 -19.42
C SER A 51 6.20 24.42 -19.98
N ASP A 52 7.37 23.92 -19.57
CA ASP A 52 8.68 24.43 -19.97
C ASP A 52 9.13 23.84 -21.32
N CYS A 53 9.75 24.65 -22.18
CA CYS A 53 10.39 24.15 -23.40
C CYS A 53 11.88 23.84 -23.19
N CYS A 54 12.38 22.84 -23.92
CA CYS A 54 13.81 22.58 -23.96
C CYS A 54 14.61 23.76 -24.54
N LYS A 55 15.79 23.99 -23.96
CA LYS A 55 16.70 25.07 -24.36
C LYS A 55 17.95 24.48 -24.99
N LYS A 56 18.31 24.97 -26.17
CA LYS A 56 19.51 24.53 -26.90
C LYS A 56 20.74 24.58 -26.00
N GLY A 57 21.39 23.42 -25.84
CA GLY A 57 22.63 23.29 -25.08
C GLY A 57 22.47 23.11 -23.57
N LYS A 58 21.27 23.26 -23.00
CA LYS A 58 20.98 22.87 -21.61
C LYS A 58 20.92 21.34 -21.53
N TYR A 59 21.46 20.78 -20.45
CA TYR A 59 21.41 19.33 -20.20
C TYR A 59 20.33 19.00 -19.17
N TYR A 60 19.43 18.11 -19.52
CA TYR A 60 18.32 17.64 -18.70
C TYR A 60 18.61 16.23 -18.20
N THR A 61 18.31 15.97 -16.93
CA THR A 61 18.56 14.67 -16.30
C THR A 61 17.46 13.70 -16.66
N THR A 62 17.80 12.44 -16.89
CA THR A 62 16.82 11.36 -17.12
C THR A 62 16.91 10.32 -16.01
N TYR A 63 15.79 9.63 -15.78
CA TYR A 63 15.63 8.57 -14.79
C TYR A 63 14.92 7.36 -15.40
N LYS A 64 15.29 6.16 -14.93
CA LYS A 64 14.57 4.91 -15.20
C LYS A 64 13.91 4.33 -13.94
N CYS A 65 13.97 5.10 -12.86
CA CYS A 65 13.50 4.72 -11.55
C CYS A 65 12.84 5.94 -10.89
N SER A 66 12.08 5.67 -9.83
CA SER A 66 11.45 6.68 -8.99
C SER A 66 11.79 6.36 -7.53
N PRO A 67 11.56 7.29 -6.59
CA PRO A 67 11.70 7.01 -5.16
C PRO A 67 10.88 5.78 -4.72
N PRO A 68 11.27 5.07 -3.64
CA PRO A 68 10.56 3.88 -3.19
C PRO A 68 9.06 4.14 -2.90
N VAL A 69 8.20 3.25 -3.39
CA VAL A 69 6.76 3.29 -3.08
C VAL A 69 6.53 2.78 -1.66
N SER A 70 5.70 3.50 -0.90
CA SER A 70 5.28 3.16 0.45
C SER A 70 3.76 3.37 0.62
N ARG A 71 3.24 3.19 1.84
CA ARG A 71 1.84 3.51 2.16
C ARG A 71 1.52 5.02 2.09
N SER A 72 2.54 5.87 2.03
CA SER A 72 2.42 7.32 1.92
C SER A 72 3.61 7.87 1.15
N THR A 73 3.66 7.57 -0.14
CA THR A 73 4.75 7.94 -1.04
C THR A 73 4.72 9.44 -1.28
N LYS A 74 5.78 10.15 -0.88
CA LYS A 74 5.89 11.60 -1.16
C LYS A 74 6.10 11.83 -2.66
N ALA A 75 5.36 12.78 -3.23
CA ALA A 75 5.47 13.17 -4.63
C ALA A 75 5.21 14.67 -4.81
N THR A 76 5.52 15.16 -6.02
CA THR A 76 5.08 16.48 -6.49
C THR A 76 3.90 16.24 -7.44
N LEU A 77 2.77 16.87 -7.14
CA LEU A 77 1.61 16.91 -8.01
C LEU A 77 1.81 18.03 -9.03
N THR A 78 1.68 17.73 -10.32
CA THR A 78 1.68 18.72 -11.41
C THR A 78 0.30 18.77 -12.08
N LEU A 79 0.05 19.82 -12.85
CA LEU A 79 -1.20 19.99 -13.60
C LEU A 79 -1.00 19.58 -15.06
N ASN A 80 -1.88 18.70 -15.55
CA ASN A 80 -1.91 18.27 -16.94
C ASN A 80 -3.33 18.03 -17.44
N SER A 81 -3.55 18.23 -18.73
CA SER A 81 -4.79 18.02 -19.47
C SER A 81 -4.62 16.84 -20.41
N PHE A 82 -5.31 15.74 -20.08
CA PHE A 82 -5.32 14.48 -20.84
C PHE A 82 -6.36 14.49 -21.97
N GLN A 83 -7.04 15.61 -22.19
CA GLN A 83 -8.06 15.72 -23.23
C GLN A 83 -7.43 15.96 -24.60
N LYS A 84 -8.19 15.67 -25.66
CA LYS A 84 -7.72 15.90 -27.01
C LYS A 84 -7.41 17.37 -27.25
N GLY A 85 -6.16 17.67 -27.63
CA GLY A 85 -5.69 19.02 -27.90
C GLY A 85 -5.39 19.84 -26.64
N GLY A 86 -5.24 19.19 -25.48
CA GLY A 86 -4.65 19.80 -24.29
C GLY A 86 -3.12 19.68 -24.27
N ASP A 87 -2.55 19.54 -23.08
CA ASP A 87 -1.10 19.48 -22.86
C ASP A 87 -0.42 18.32 -23.62
N GLY A 88 -1.02 17.12 -23.57
CA GLY A 88 -0.51 15.94 -24.27
C GLY A 88 -0.91 15.89 -25.74
N GLY A 89 0.07 15.74 -26.63
CA GLY A 89 -0.18 15.57 -28.07
C GLY A 89 -0.82 14.22 -28.44
N ALA A 90 -0.58 13.16 -27.66
CA ALA A 90 -1.03 11.80 -27.92
C ALA A 90 -2.09 11.30 -26.91
N PRO A 91 -2.91 10.28 -27.26
CA PRO A 91 -3.75 9.57 -26.30
C PRO A 91 -2.92 8.85 -25.24
N SER A 92 -3.48 8.64 -24.05
CA SER A 92 -2.76 8.08 -22.91
C SER A 92 -2.35 6.61 -23.09
N GLU A 93 -1.16 6.26 -22.60
CA GLU A 93 -0.49 4.98 -22.88
C GLU A 93 -1.27 3.75 -22.41
N CYS A 94 -1.99 3.83 -21.29
CA CYS A 94 -2.65 2.67 -20.70
C CYS A 94 -3.82 2.13 -21.53
N ASP A 95 -4.52 3.00 -22.26
CA ASP A 95 -5.77 2.64 -22.94
C ASP A 95 -5.95 3.25 -24.33
N ASN A 96 -4.97 4.02 -24.82
CA ASN A 96 -5.00 4.73 -26.10
C ASN A 96 -6.21 5.68 -26.24
N GLN A 97 -6.64 6.30 -25.14
CA GLN A 97 -7.76 7.24 -25.11
C GLN A 97 -7.36 8.62 -24.58
N TYR A 98 -8.14 9.62 -24.94
CA TYR A 98 -8.11 10.93 -24.29
C TYR A 98 -9.10 10.94 -23.12
N HIS A 99 -8.75 11.64 -22.05
CA HIS A 99 -9.55 11.74 -20.83
C HIS A 99 -9.97 13.19 -20.59
N SER A 100 -11.24 13.43 -20.28
CA SER A 100 -11.74 14.78 -19.99
C SER A 100 -11.06 15.39 -18.76
N ASP A 101 -10.85 16.70 -18.76
CA ASP A 101 -10.36 17.47 -17.60
C ASP A 101 -11.25 17.35 -16.36
N ASP A 102 -12.50 16.91 -16.52
CA ASP A 102 -13.45 16.66 -15.43
C ASP A 102 -13.38 15.21 -14.89
N THR A 103 -12.53 14.35 -15.47
CA THR A 103 -12.29 12.98 -14.98
C THR A 103 -11.03 12.95 -14.12
N PRO A 104 -11.05 12.41 -12.89
CA PRO A 104 -9.88 12.32 -12.03
C PRO A 104 -8.91 11.24 -12.51
N VAL A 105 -8.01 11.63 -13.42
CA VAL A 105 -6.94 10.79 -13.97
C VAL A 105 -5.57 11.40 -13.73
N VAL A 106 -4.53 10.56 -13.77
CA VAL A 106 -3.13 10.94 -13.60
C VAL A 106 -2.18 10.15 -14.50
N ALA A 107 -1.01 10.72 -14.78
CA ALA A 107 0.20 10.02 -15.18
C ALA A 107 1.17 9.87 -14.01
N LEU A 108 2.03 8.85 -14.06
CA LEU A 108 3.07 8.64 -13.05
C LEU A 108 4.45 8.68 -13.70
N SER A 109 5.45 9.24 -13.00
CA SER A 109 6.85 9.11 -13.44
C SER A 109 7.21 7.66 -13.75
N THR A 110 8.03 7.43 -14.78
CA THR A 110 8.43 6.09 -15.31
C THR A 110 8.62 5.00 -14.24
N GLY A 111 9.37 5.29 -13.17
CA GLY A 111 9.64 4.29 -12.14
C GLY A 111 8.41 3.89 -11.34
N TRP A 112 7.49 4.82 -11.08
CA TRP A 112 6.19 4.55 -10.46
C TRP A 112 5.17 4.00 -11.45
N TYR A 113 5.17 4.43 -12.69
CA TYR A 113 4.35 3.82 -13.75
C TYR A 113 4.64 2.32 -13.89
N SER A 114 5.91 1.93 -13.71
CA SER A 114 6.35 0.54 -13.58
C SER A 114 5.93 -0.31 -14.79
N LYS A 115 6.15 0.19 -16.01
CA LYS A 115 5.82 -0.49 -17.28
C LYS A 115 4.33 -0.87 -17.36
N GLY A 116 3.45 0.05 -16.96
CA GLY A 116 2.00 -0.15 -16.99
C GLY A 116 1.44 -1.05 -15.89
N ASN A 117 2.22 -1.48 -14.90
CA ASN A 117 1.69 -2.29 -13.77
C ASN A 117 0.60 -1.55 -12.98
N ARG A 118 0.56 -0.22 -13.05
CA ARG A 118 -0.47 0.62 -12.43
C ARG A 118 -1.58 1.06 -13.39
N CYS A 119 -1.50 0.69 -14.67
CA CYS A 119 -2.49 1.11 -15.65
C CYS A 119 -3.91 0.75 -15.25
N LEU A 120 -4.81 1.74 -15.34
CA LEU A 120 -6.22 1.65 -15.03
C LEU A 120 -6.53 1.23 -13.57
N ASN A 121 -5.50 1.16 -12.73
CA ASN A 121 -5.65 1.07 -11.29
C ASN A 121 -5.80 2.46 -10.71
N TYR A 122 -6.38 2.50 -9.52
CA TYR A 122 -6.57 3.75 -8.81
C TYR A 122 -5.51 3.94 -7.74
N ILE A 123 -5.06 5.17 -7.60
CA ILE A 123 -4.27 5.62 -6.46
C ILE A 123 -5.09 6.57 -5.60
N ASN A 124 -4.76 6.63 -4.32
CA ASN A 124 -5.26 7.67 -3.44
C ASN A 124 -4.20 8.76 -3.36
N ILE A 125 -4.59 10.00 -3.65
CA ILE A 125 -3.74 11.19 -3.56
C ILE A 125 -4.23 12.01 -2.38
N HIS A 126 -3.32 12.37 -1.48
CA HIS A 126 -3.56 13.22 -0.33
C HIS A 126 -2.72 14.51 -0.43
N GLY A 127 -3.41 15.65 -0.36
CA GLY A 127 -2.82 16.98 -0.46
C GLY A 127 -3.83 18.04 0.00
N ASN A 128 -3.36 19.19 0.48
CA ASN A 128 -4.23 20.27 0.96
C ASN A 128 -5.28 19.83 2.02
N GLY A 129 -4.93 18.86 2.87
CA GLY A 129 -5.82 18.29 3.89
C GLY A 129 -7.01 17.49 3.35
N LYS A 130 -7.03 17.16 2.05
CA LYS A 130 -8.05 16.36 1.39
C LYS A 130 -7.44 15.16 0.69
N SER A 131 -8.31 14.23 0.30
CA SER A 131 -7.93 13.06 -0.49
C SER A 131 -8.83 12.91 -1.72
N VAL A 132 -8.25 12.45 -2.82
CA VAL A 132 -8.97 12.10 -4.04
C VAL A 132 -8.47 10.75 -4.57
N LYS A 133 -9.42 9.98 -5.11
CA LYS A 133 -9.14 8.75 -5.86
C LYS A 133 -8.97 9.11 -7.33
N ALA A 134 -7.83 8.76 -7.93
CA ALA A 134 -7.56 9.04 -9.34
C ALA A 134 -7.06 7.79 -10.06
N MET A 135 -7.45 7.64 -11.33
CA MET A 135 -7.05 6.51 -12.16
C MET A 135 -5.73 6.82 -12.87
N VAL A 136 -4.78 5.88 -12.83
CA VAL A 136 -3.53 6.00 -13.60
C VAL A 136 -3.83 5.65 -15.05
N VAL A 137 -3.66 6.60 -15.95
CA VAL A 137 -3.95 6.44 -17.38
C VAL A 137 -2.71 6.55 -18.26
N ASP A 138 -1.62 7.12 -17.75
CA ASP A 138 -0.46 7.45 -18.57
C ASP A 138 0.89 7.33 -17.84
N GLU A 139 1.96 7.40 -18.62
CA GLU A 139 3.33 7.57 -18.15
C GLU A 139 3.76 9.05 -18.27
N CYS A 140 4.34 9.60 -17.21
CA CYS A 140 5.12 10.83 -17.30
C CYS A 140 6.58 10.44 -17.56
N ASP A 141 6.99 10.43 -18.84
CA ASP A 141 8.26 9.84 -19.28
C ASP A 141 9.46 10.63 -18.74
N SER A 142 10.19 10.00 -17.82
CA SER A 142 11.41 10.54 -17.21
C SER A 142 12.69 10.08 -17.91
N THR A 143 12.57 9.23 -18.93
CA THR A 143 13.67 8.63 -19.68
C THR A 143 14.08 9.45 -20.90
N MET A 144 13.14 10.17 -21.51
CA MET A 144 13.29 10.90 -22.79
C MET A 144 12.55 12.25 -22.78
N GLY A 145 12.77 13.06 -23.81
CA GLY A 145 12.26 14.43 -23.94
C GLY A 145 13.12 15.26 -24.90
N CYS A 146 12.78 16.54 -25.07
CA CYS A 146 13.45 17.48 -25.98
C CYS A 146 13.50 17.04 -27.46
N ASP A 147 12.51 16.27 -27.89
CA ASP A 147 12.34 15.76 -29.26
C ASP A 147 10.88 15.93 -29.72
N SER A 148 10.58 15.53 -30.95
CA SER A 148 9.26 15.71 -31.56
C SER A 148 8.16 14.86 -30.91
N ASP A 149 8.52 13.76 -30.25
CA ASP A 149 7.53 12.83 -29.70
C ASP A 149 7.03 13.33 -28.32
N HIS A 150 7.77 14.26 -27.72
CA HIS A 150 7.47 14.88 -26.42
C HIS A 150 7.26 16.40 -26.53
N ASP A 151 6.84 16.90 -27.70
CA ASP A 151 6.62 18.33 -27.97
C ASP A 151 7.78 19.23 -27.51
N TYR A 152 9.01 18.72 -27.62
CA TYR A 152 10.24 19.36 -27.17
C TYR A 152 10.23 19.85 -25.71
N GLN A 153 9.37 19.26 -24.87
CA GLN A 153 9.34 19.45 -23.42
C GLN A 153 10.47 18.63 -22.75
N PRO A 154 10.98 19.06 -21.59
CA PRO A 154 12.02 18.31 -20.89
C PRO A 154 11.49 16.97 -20.36
N PRO A 155 12.40 16.00 -20.09
CA PRO A 155 12.02 14.76 -19.43
C PRO A 155 11.33 15.04 -18.09
N CYS A 156 10.30 14.26 -17.80
CA CYS A 156 9.58 14.33 -16.55
C CYS A 156 10.54 14.08 -15.36
N PRO A 157 10.42 14.81 -14.24
CA PRO A 157 11.08 14.43 -13.00
C PRO A 157 10.63 13.04 -12.54
N ASN A 158 11.40 12.40 -11.66
CA ASN A 158 11.15 11.00 -11.29
C ASN A 158 10.22 10.81 -10.08
N ASN A 159 9.62 11.88 -9.58
CA ASN A 159 8.77 11.90 -8.39
C ASN A 159 7.45 12.65 -8.63
N ILE A 160 6.94 12.62 -9.87
CA ILE A 160 5.75 13.32 -10.32
C ILE A 160 4.52 12.40 -10.31
N VAL A 161 3.42 12.95 -9.82
CA VAL A 161 2.05 12.53 -10.16
C VAL A 161 1.46 13.65 -11.00
N ASP A 162 1.28 13.42 -12.28
CA ASP A 162 0.85 14.46 -13.20
C ASP A 162 -0.65 14.38 -13.43
N ALA A 163 -1.40 15.42 -13.09
CA ALA A 163 -2.80 15.25 -12.73
C ALA A 163 -3.77 16.18 -13.46
N SER A 164 -4.92 15.60 -13.84
CA SER A 164 -6.06 16.32 -14.39
C SER A 164 -6.58 17.44 -13.48
N LYS A 165 -7.23 18.45 -14.09
CA LYS A 165 -7.92 19.54 -13.38
C LYS A 165 -8.91 19.02 -12.32
N ALA A 166 -9.60 17.91 -12.59
CA ALA A 166 -10.49 17.25 -11.64
C ALA A 166 -9.81 16.82 -10.33
N VAL A 167 -8.57 16.33 -10.39
CA VAL A 167 -7.80 15.94 -9.18
C VAL A 167 -7.51 17.17 -8.32
N TRP A 168 -7.04 18.26 -8.94
CA TRP A 168 -6.78 19.53 -8.25
C TRP A 168 -8.05 20.13 -7.61
N LYS A 169 -9.16 20.15 -8.34
CA LYS A 169 -10.48 20.57 -7.83
C LYS A 169 -10.92 19.72 -6.64
N ALA A 170 -10.75 18.39 -6.70
CA ALA A 170 -11.15 17.48 -5.62
C ALA A 170 -10.30 17.65 -4.35
N LEU A 171 -9.01 17.97 -4.51
CA LEU A 171 -8.14 18.38 -3.40
C LEU A 171 -8.47 19.78 -2.86
N GLY A 172 -9.40 20.49 -3.49
CA GLY A 172 -9.88 21.80 -3.05
C GLY A 172 -8.81 22.89 -3.10
N VAL A 173 -7.83 22.76 -3.98
CA VAL A 173 -6.81 23.77 -4.21
C VAL A 173 -7.42 24.86 -5.10
N PRO A 174 -7.34 26.16 -4.73
CA PRO A 174 -7.80 27.25 -5.59
C PRO A 174 -7.09 27.24 -6.95
N GLU A 175 -7.81 27.53 -8.04
CA GLU A 175 -7.23 27.53 -9.40
C GLU A 175 -6.03 28.46 -9.56
N SER A 176 -5.97 29.56 -8.79
CA SER A 176 -4.82 30.48 -8.77
C SER A 176 -3.54 29.87 -8.22
N ASP A 177 -3.65 28.75 -7.51
CA ASP A 177 -2.56 28.09 -6.80
C ASP A 177 -2.22 26.74 -7.46
N TRP A 178 -2.78 26.48 -8.65
CA TRP A 178 -2.42 25.31 -9.45
C TRP A 178 -1.05 25.49 -10.10
N GLY A 179 -0.36 24.39 -10.32
CA GLY A 179 1.02 24.36 -10.81
C GLY A 179 1.72 23.15 -10.20
N GLU A 180 2.41 23.37 -9.07
CA GLU A 180 3.10 22.30 -8.32
C GLU A 180 2.67 22.28 -6.85
N MET A 181 2.41 21.08 -6.31
CA MET A 181 2.10 20.91 -4.88
C MET A 181 2.73 19.63 -4.33
N ASP A 182 3.34 19.71 -3.14
CA ASP A 182 3.78 18.53 -2.40
C ASP A 182 2.55 17.70 -1.96
N ILE A 183 2.56 16.42 -2.31
CA ILE A 183 1.50 15.46 -1.97
C ILE A 183 2.07 14.16 -1.42
N TYR A 184 1.16 13.33 -0.91
CA TYR A 184 1.41 11.92 -0.66
C TYR A 184 0.44 11.07 -1.47
N TRP A 185 0.91 9.95 -2.01
CA TRP A 185 0.05 9.00 -2.71
C TRP A 185 0.29 7.56 -2.27
N SER A 186 -0.70 6.71 -2.51
CA SER A 186 -0.65 5.28 -2.23
C SER A 186 -1.44 4.49 -3.26
N ASP A 187 -0.99 3.27 -3.56
CA ASP A 187 -1.79 2.32 -4.31
C ASP A 187 -3.09 2.01 -3.55
N GLN A 188 -4.18 1.79 -4.27
CA GLN A 188 -5.33 1.16 -3.65
C GLN A 188 -5.03 -0.29 -3.31
N CYS A 189 -5.53 -0.72 -2.15
CA CYS A 189 -5.42 -2.11 -1.78
C CYS A 189 -6.37 -2.94 -2.65
N HIS A 190 -5.79 -3.69 -3.57
CA HIS A 190 -6.50 -4.64 -4.43
C HIS A 190 -6.21 -6.09 -3.98
N PRO A 191 -7.10 -7.03 -4.31
CA PRO A 191 -6.82 -8.45 -4.20
C PRO A 191 -5.46 -8.81 -4.80
N SER A 192 -4.60 -9.48 -4.03
CA SER A 192 -3.32 -9.99 -4.52
C SER A 192 -3.44 -11.32 -5.25
N GLY A 193 -4.57 -12.01 -5.10
CA GLY A 193 -4.79 -13.32 -5.70
C GLY A 193 -6.04 -14.01 -5.19
N ARG A 194 -6.12 -15.31 -5.45
CA ARG A 194 -7.16 -16.20 -4.92
C ARG A 194 -6.55 -17.57 -4.61
N ILE A 195 -7.01 -18.20 -3.52
CA ILE A 195 -6.70 -19.59 -3.22
C ILE A 195 -7.94 -20.46 -3.41
N ARG A 196 -7.72 -21.73 -3.79
CA ARG A 196 -8.80 -22.71 -3.95
C ARG A 196 -8.91 -23.52 -2.67
N GLY A 197 -10.05 -23.43 -2.00
CA GLY A 197 -10.29 -24.12 -0.74
C GLY A 197 -10.26 -25.64 -0.89
N THR A 198 -9.84 -26.29 0.20
CA THR A 198 -9.94 -27.73 0.46
C THR A 198 -10.93 -27.94 1.62
N ASN A 199 -11.46 -29.15 1.77
CA ASN A 199 -12.24 -29.46 2.98
C ASN A 199 -11.25 -29.80 4.10
N PRO A 200 -11.50 -29.37 5.35
CA PRO A 200 -10.71 -29.81 6.49
C PRO A 200 -10.78 -31.34 6.64
N PRO A 201 -9.70 -31.99 7.10
CA PRO A 201 -9.75 -33.35 7.63
C PRO A 201 -10.74 -33.46 8.81
N PRO A 202 -11.16 -34.68 9.20
CA PRO A 202 -11.91 -34.87 10.44
C PRO A 202 -11.15 -34.27 11.64
N ASP A 203 -11.88 -33.65 12.56
CA ASP A 203 -11.36 -33.01 13.78
C ASP A 203 -10.36 -31.86 13.54
N GLN A 204 -10.45 -31.20 12.37
CA GLN A 204 -9.73 -29.99 12.01
C GLN A 204 -10.73 -28.89 11.64
N CYS A 205 -10.31 -27.62 11.73
CA CYS A 205 -11.15 -26.43 11.69
C CYS A 205 -12.05 -26.30 12.94
N ASN A 206 -11.54 -25.58 13.93
CA ASN A 206 -12.30 -25.15 15.08
C ASN A 206 -13.37 -24.12 14.63
N GLN A 207 -14.63 -24.41 14.96
CA GLN A 207 -15.77 -23.55 14.64
C GLN A 207 -16.27 -22.76 15.87
N GLU A 208 -15.46 -22.64 16.92
CA GLU A 208 -15.72 -21.68 18.00
C GLU A 208 -15.88 -20.26 17.42
N ASN A 209 -16.68 -19.42 18.10
CA ASN A 209 -16.97 -18.04 17.72
C ASN A 209 -17.46 -17.88 16.26
N ASP A 210 -18.20 -18.87 15.75
CA ASP A 210 -18.73 -18.89 14.38
C ASP A 210 -17.66 -18.88 13.28
N SER A 211 -16.45 -19.38 13.60
CA SER A 211 -15.36 -19.52 12.64
C SER A 211 -15.74 -20.40 11.43
N ASP A 212 -15.49 -19.87 10.24
CA ASP A 212 -15.85 -20.47 8.96
C ASP A 212 -14.78 -21.48 8.50
N CYS A 213 -15.18 -22.64 7.96
CA CYS A 213 -14.24 -23.60 7.37
C CYS A 213 -14.16 -23.48 5.85
N CYS A 214 -12.97 -23.75 5.29
CA CYS A 214 -12.81 -23.81 3.86
C CYS A 214 -13.66 -24.91 3.20
N LYS A 215 -14.18 -24.58 2.01
CA LYS A 215 -15.02 -25.49 1.21
C LYS A 215 -14.27 -25.89 -0.06
N LYS A 216 -14.18 -27.20 -0.29
CA LYS A 216 -13.51 -27.77 -1.47
C LYS A 216 -14.04 -27.12 -2.76
N GLY A 217 -13.13 -26.51 -3.51
CA GLY A 217 -13.42 -25.91 -4.81
C GLY A 217 -13.96 -24.47 -4.76
N LYS A 218 -14.29 -23.91 -3.58
CA LYS A 218 -14.58 -22.48 -3.43
C LYS A 218 -13.28 -21.68 -3.56
N TYR A 219 -13.33 -20.54 -4.25
CA TYR A 219 -12.18 -19.64 -4.38
C TYR A 219 -12.30 -18.47 -3.41
N TYR A 220 -11.28 -18.32 -2.57
CA TYR A 220 -11.17 -17.27 -1.56
C TYR A 220 -10.19 -16.21 -2.02
N THR A 221 -10.53 -14.94 -1.85
CA THR A 221 -9.69 -13.82 -2.25
C THR A 221 -8.59 -13.60 -1.22
N THR A 222 -7.38 -13.28 -1.68
CA THR A 222 -6.25 -12.96 -0.80
C THR A 222 -5.80 -11.53 -1.00
N TYR A 223 -5.19 -10.95 0.03
CA TYR A 223 -4.68 -9.59 0.05
C TYR A 223 -3.30 -9.55 0.68
N LYS A 224 -2.40 -8.75 0.10
CA LYS A 224 -1.08 -8.42 0.69
C LYS A 224 -1.04 -7.02 1.31
N CYS A 225 -2.21 -6.39 1.39
CA CYS A 225 -2.40 -5.01 1.77
C CYS A 225 -3.68 -4.91 2.59
N SER A 226 -3.87 -3.75 3.22
CA SER A 226 -5.09 -3.38 3.95
C SER A 226 -5.45 -1.94 3.56
N PRO A 227 -6.69 -1.49 3.84
CA PRO A 227 -7.06 -0.10 3.63
C PRO A 227 -6.10 0.88 4.33
N PRO A 228 -5.98 2.14 3.85
CA PRO A 228 -5.09 3.12 4.48
C PRO A 228 -5.38 3.33 5.96
N VAL A 229 -4.33 3.41 6.77
CA VAL A 229 -4.42 3.75 8.20
C VAL A 229 -4.54 5.27 8.34
N SER A 230 -5.49 5.73 9.14
CA SER A 230 -5.71 7.14 9.51
C SER A 230 -5.86 7.29 11.02
N SER A 231 -6.14 8.50 11.50
CA SER A 231 -6.49 8.74 12.91
C SER A 231 -7.83 8.10 13.32
N SER A 232 -8.61 7.61 12.37
CA SER A 232 -9.89 6.93 12.59
C SER A 232 -10.11 5.89 11.49
N THR A 233 -9.30 4.83 11.49
CA THR A 233 -9.29 3.78 10.47
C THR A 233 -10.52 2.91 10.62
N LYS A 234 -11.40 2.88 9.60
CA LYS A 234 -12.58 1.99 9.63
C LYS A 234 -12.13 0.53 9.49
N ALA A 235 -12.68 -0.35 10.33
CA ALA A 235 -12.44 -1.78 10.31
C ALA A 235 -13.70 -2.57 10.68
N THR A 236 -13.65 -3.88 10.46
CA THR A 236 -14.60 -4.84 11.03
C THR A 236 -13.91 -5.52 12.20
N LEU A 237 -14.53 -5.46 13.38
CA LEU A 237 -14.12 -6.19 14.57
C LEU A 237 -14.69 -7.60 14.47
N THR A 238 -13.85 -8.61 14.61
CA THR A 238 -14.26 -10.02 14.73
C THR A 238 -13.93 -10.57 16.11
N LEU A 239 -14.54 -11.69 16.48
CA LEU A 239 -14.30 -12.37 17.74
C LEU A 239 -13.36 -13.56 17.53
N ASN A 240 -12.31 -13.65 18.35
CA ASN A 240 -11.39 -14.78 18.36
C ASN A 240 -10.89 -15.05 19.79
N SER A 241 -10.51 -16.29 20.06
CA SER A 241 -9.84 -16.72 21.27
C SER A 241 -8.37 -17.06 21.00
N PHE A 242 -7.48 -16.23 21.55
CA PHE A 242 -6.01 -16.41 21.51
C PHE A 242 -5.49 -17.38 22.59
N GLN A 243 -6.38 -18.01 23.35
CA GLN A 243 -6.00 -18.96 24.39
C GLN A 243 -5.69 -20.33 23.80
N LYS A 244 -4.97 -21.16 24.55
CA LYS A 244 -4.65 -22.51 24.11
C LYS A 244 -5.93 -23.33 23.88
N GLY A 245 -6.08 -23.84 22.65
CA GLY A 245 -7.24 -24.64 22.25
C GLY A 245 -8.46 -23.82 21.81
N GLY A 246 -8.33 -22.50 21.73
CA GLY A 246 -9.30 -21.65 21.03
C GLY A 246 -9.20 -21.76 19.51
N ASP A 247 -10.04 -20.98 18.83
CA ASP A 247 -10.09 -20.83 17.37
C ASP A 247 -8.92 -20.05 16.76
N GLY A 248 -8.14 -19.32 17.58
CA GLY A 248 -6.88 -18.71 17.15
C GLY A 248 -5.76 -19.73 16.85
N GLY A 249 -5.97 -21.00 17.20
CA GLY A 249 -5.08 -22.10 16.82
C GLY A 249 -3.72 -22.07 17.53
N ALA A 250 -2.68 -21.63 16.82
CA ALA A 250 -1.29 -21.63 17.28
C ALA A 250 -1.00 -20.48 18.27
N PRO A 251 0.14 -20.49 18.99
CA PRO A 251 0.58 -19.32 19.77
C PRO A 251 0.79 -18.10 18.85
N SER A 252 0.52 -16.91 19.37
CA SER A 252 0.50 -15.69 18.55
C SER A 252 1.87 -15.26 18.02
N GLU A 253 1.91 -14.73 16.80
CA GLU A 253 3.14 -14.50 16.03
C GLU A 253 4.10 -13.51 16.71
N CYS A 254 3.59 -12.50 17.41
CA CYS A 254 4.44 -11.45 17.99
C CYS A 254 5.35 -11.94 19.12
N ASP A 255 4.90 -12.92 19.90
CA ASP A 255 5.59 -13.34 21.13
C ASP A 255 5.63 -14.86 21.37
N ASN A 256 5.08 -15.66 20.46
CA ASN A 256 4.97 -17.12 20.54
C ASN A 256 4.25 -17.58 21.82
N GLN A 257 3.26 -16.82 22.30
CA GLN A 257 2.48 -17.13 23.50
C GLN A 257 0.99 -17.23 23.21
N TYR A 258 0.27 -17.94 24.08
CA TYR A 258 -1.19 -17.87 24.14
C TYR A 258 -1.60 -16.74 25.08
N HIS A 259 -2.68 -16.05 24.73
CA HIS A 259 -3.23 -14.94 25.51
C HIS A 259 -4.61 -15.32 26.04
N SER A 260 -4.90 -14.97 27.30
CA SER A 260 -6.21 -15.27 27.89
C SER A 260 -7.32 -14.43 27.25
N ASP A 261 -8.51 -15.02 27.10
CA ASP A 261 -9.72 -14.33 26.64
C ASP A 261 -10.12 -13.11 27.50
N ASP A 262 -9.60 -13.01 28.72
CA ASP A 262 -9.81 -11.87 29.63
C ASP A 262 -8.74 -10.76 29.46
N THR A 263 -7.79 -10.93 28.54
CA THR A 263 -6.78 -9.91 28.20
C THR A 263 -7.18 -9.19 26.90
N PRO A 264 -7.21 -7.84 26.86
CA PRO A 264 -7.57 -7.09 25.65
C PRO A 264 -6.43 -7.14 24.63
N VAL A 265 -6.48 -8.14 23.75
CA VAL A 265 -5.50 -8.38 22.68
C VAL A 265 -6.21 -8.54 21.34
N VAL A 266 -5.47 -8.27 20.27
CA VAL A 266 -5.98 -8.36 18.89
C VAL A 266 -4.95 -8.91 17.92
N ALA A 267 -5.43 -9.51 16.83
CA ALA A 267 -4.70 -9.66 15.58
C ALA A 267 -5.12 -8.58 14.58
N LEU A 268 -4.23 -8.22 13.66
CA LEU A 268 -4.53 -7.31 12.57
C LEU A 268 -4.36 -8.00 11.23
N SER A 269 -5.21 -7.68 10.25
CA SER A 269 -4.99 -8.14 8.86
C SER A 269 -3.56 -7.85 8.40
N THR A 270 -2.97 -8.74 7.58
CA THR A 270 -1.58 -8.66 7.08
C THR A 270 -1.09 -7.25 6.75
N GLY A 271 -1.90 -6.49 6.00
CA GLY A 271 -1.54 -5.14 5.59
C GLY A 271 -1.43 -4.15 6.75
N TRP A 272 -2.22 -4.28 7.81
CA TRP A 272 -2.14 -3.48 9.03
C TRP A 272 -1.14 -4.02 10.05
N TYR A 273 -1.01 -5.34 10.17
CA TYR A 273 0.03 -6.00 10.98
C TYR A 273 1.44 -5.55 10.57
N SER A 274 1.63 -5.34 9.27
CA SER A 274 2.79 -4.64 8.73
C SER A 274 4.13 -5.33 9.04
N LYS A 275 4.19 -6.65 8.86
CA LYS A 275 5.38 -7.48 9.13
C LYS A 275 5.86 -7.34 10.58
N GLY A 276 4.92 -7.35 11.52
CA GLY A 276 5.21 -7.22 12.95
C GLY A 276 5.60 -5.82 13.42
N ASN A 277 5.57 -4.79 12.56
CA ASN A 277 5.87 -3.41 13.00
C ASN A 277 4.92 -2.91 14.11
N ARG A 278 3.73 -3.52 14.24
CA ARG A 278 2.75 -3.22 15.29
C ARG A 278 2.77 -4.22 16.45
N CYS A 279 3.61 -5.24 16.42
CA CYS A 279 3.67 -6.24 17.48
C CYS A 279 3.91 -5.61 18.84
N LEU A 280 3.11 -6.05 19.81
CA LEU A 280 3.13 -5.63 21.21
C LEU A 280 2.91 -4.12 21.42
N ASN A 281 2.57 -3.39 20.36
CA ASN A 281 2.08 -2.03 20.44
C ASN A 281 0.57 -2.04 20.69
N TYR A 282 0.09 -0.95 21.26
CA TYR A 282 -1.33 -0.79 21.53
C TYR A 282 -2.01 -0.01 20.42
N ILE A 283 -3.26 -0.34 20.18
CA ILE A 283 -4.19 0.44 19.37
C ILE A 283 -5.38 0.88 20.23
N ASN A 284 -6.00 1.99 19.85
CA ASN A 284 -7.29 2.40 20.39
C ASN A 284 -8.37 1.89 19.45
N ILE A 285 -9.36 1.18 20.00
CA ILE A 285 -10.52 0.67 19.27
C ILE A 285 -11.74 1.43 19.77
N HIS A 286 -12.52 1.99 18.86
CA HIS A 286 -13.78 2.68 19.14
C HIS A 286 -14.94 1.99 18.41
N GLY A 287 -15.94 1.58 19.19
CA GLY A 287 -17.12 0.86 18.72
C GLY A 287 -18.21 0.90 19.78
N ASN A 288 -19.48 0.80 19.39
CA ASN A 288 -20.62 0.81 20.32
C ASN A 288 -20.62 2.02 21.30
N GLY A 289 -20.12 3.18 20.85
CA GLY A 289 -20.02 4.40 21.67
C GLY A 289 -18.99 4.34 22.81
N LYS A 290 -18.13 3.31 22.83
CA LYS A 290 -17.06 3.13 23.82
C LYS A 290 -15.70 2.99 23.14
N SER A 291 -14.65 3.06 23.95
CA SER A 291 -13.28 2.81 23.51
C SER A 291 -12.56 1.85 24.44
N VAL A 292 -11.68 1.04 23.86
CA VAL A 292 -10.78 0.14 24.57
C VAL A 292 -9.40 0.20 23.94
N LYS A 293 -8.37 0.12 24.79
CA LYS A 293 -6.98 0.00 24.36
C LYS A 293 -6.61 -1.49 24.36
N ALA A 294 -6.14 -2.00 23.23
CA ALA A 294 -5.81 -3.41 23.06
C ALA A 294 -4.41 -3.58 22.47
N MET A 295 -3.71 -4.65 22.86
CA MET A 295 -2.36 -4.95 22.39
C MET A 295 -2.43 -5.82 21.14
N VAL A 296 -1.67 -5.47 20.10
CA VAL A 296 -1.53 -6.31 18.91
C VAL A 296 -0.59 -7.46 19.24
N VAL A 297 -1.09 -8.69 19.17
CA VAL A 297 -0.33 -9.91 19.50
C VAL A 297 -0.13 -10.83 18.31
N ASP A 298 -0.94 -10.68 17.24
CA ASP A 298 -0.94 -11.64 16.14
C ASP A 298 -1.20 -11.01 14.77
N GLU A 299 -0.99 -11.81 13.72
CA GLU A 299 -1.43 -11.52 12.36
C GLU A 299 -2.73 -12.28 12.04
N CYS A 300 -3.73 -11.57 11.50
CA CYS A 300 -4.85 -12.21 10.82
C CYS A 300 -4.47 -12.38 9.34
N ASP A 301 -3.93 -13.55 8.97
CA ASP A 301 -3.31 -13.76 7.67
C ASP A 301 -4.35 -13.66 6.53
N SER A 302 -4.21 -12.62 5.71
CA SER A 302 -5.06 -12.34 4.55
C SER A 302 -4.47 -12.86 3.23
N THR A 303 -3.30 -13.47 3.28
CA THR A 303 -2.54 -13.99 2.13
C THR A 303 -2.68 -15.49 1.93
N MET A 304 -2.87 -16.25 3.01
CA MET A 304 -2.93 -17.72 3.04
C MET A 304 -4.12 -18.22 3.87
N GLY A 305 -4.37 -19.52 3.84
CA GLY A 305 -5.53 -20.17 4.46
C GLY A 305 -5.88 -21.49 3.78
N CYS A 306 -6.90 -22.18 4.28
CA CYS A 306 -7.35 -23.48 3.78
C CYS A 306 -6.29 -24.60 3.78
N ASP A 307 -5.34 -24.52 4.71
CA ASP A 307 -4.28 -25.50 4.93
C ASP A 307 -4.13 -25.80 6.44
N SER A 308 -3.22 -26.71 6.80
CA SER A 308 -3.04 -27.14 8.20
C SER A 308 -2.51 -26.05 9.11
N ASP A 309 -1.77 -25.08 8.59
CA ASP A 309 -1.13 -24.05 9.40
C ASP A 309 -2.15 -22.99 9.84
N HIS A 310 -3.26 -22.88 9.10
CA HIS A 310 -4.38 -21.97 9.36
C HIS A 310 -5.64 -22.71 9.83
N ASP A 311 -5.50 -23.94 10.34
CA ASP A 311 -6.61 -24.81 10.78
C ASP A 311 -7.74 -24.94 9.72
N TYR A 312 -7.37 -24.88 8.43
CA TYR A 312 -8.28 -24.90 7.29
C TYR A 312 -9.37 -23.79 7.30
N GLN A 313 -9.15 -22.71 8.04
CA GLN A 313 -9.94 -21.49 7.98
C GLN A 313 -9.60 -20.71 6.69
N PRO A 314 -10.55 -19.93 6.13
CA PRO A 314 -10.27 -19.11 4.96
C PRO A 314 -9.29 -17.98 5.27
N PRO A 315 -8.63 -17.39 4.25
CA PRO A 315 -7.84 -16.19 4.43
C PRO A 315 -8.68 -15.09 5.07
N CYS A 316 -8.07 -14.39 6.02
CA CYS A 316 -8.66 -13.25 6.69
C CYS A 316 -8.99 -12.15 5.66
N PRO A 317 -10.13 -11.44 5.79
CA PRO A 317 -10.34 -10.19 5.07
C PRO A 317 -9.25 -9.16 5.41
N ASN A 318 -9.06 -8.17 4.55
CA ASN A 318 -7.95 -7.22 4.68
C ASN A 318 -8.23 -6.02 5.59
N ASN A 319 -9.40 -5.96 6.21
CA ASN A 319 -9.88 -4.84 7.01
C ASN A 319 -10.36 -5.29 8.40
N ILE A 320 -9.77 -6.35 8.94
CA ILE A 320 -10.14 -6.98 10.20
C ILE A 320 -9.24 -6.51 11.35
N VAL A 321 -9.89 -6.23 12.48
CA VAL A 321 -9.29 -6.26 13.81
C VAL A 321 -9.89 -7.46 14.51
N ASP A 322 -9.11 -8.51 14.70
CA ASP A 322 -9.61 -9.78 15.23
C ASP A 322 -9.33 -9.84 16.73
N ALA A 323 -10.36 -9.89 17.56
CA ALA A 323 -10.27 -9.42 18.93
C ALA A 323 -10.72 -10.42 19.98
N SER A 324 -10.04 -10.41 21.12
CA SER A 324 -10.39 -11.24 22.26
C SER A 324 -11.73 -10.87 22.88
N LYS A 325 -12.34 -11.81 23.60
CA LYS A 325 -13.60 -11.60 24.36
C LYS A 325 -13.52 -10.37 25.27
N ALA A 326 -12.36 -10.07 25.86
CA ALA A 326 -12.15 -8.88 26.70
C ALA A 326 -12.35 -7.55 25.95
N VAL A 327 -11.96 -7.47 24.67
CA VAL A 327 -12.18 -6.27 23.84
C VAL A 327 -13.68 -6.04 23.64
N TRP A 328 -14.41 -7.08 23.27
CA TRP A 328 -15.86 -7.03 23.09
C TRP A 328 -16.60 -6.64 24.38
N LYS A 329 -16.23 -7.25 25.51
CA LYS A 329 -16.74 -6.88 26.85
C LYS A 329 -16.47 -5.40 27.18
N ALA A 330 -15.26 -4.91 26.91
CA ALA A 330 -14.88 -3.52 27.19
C ALA A 330 -15.66 -2.51 26.33
N LEU A 331 -15.96 -2.86 25.07
CA LEU A 331 -16.86 -2.10 24.20
C LEU A 331 -18.33 -2.22 24.62
N GLY A 332 -18.66 -3.06 25.61
CA GLY A 332 -19.99 -3.20 26.17
C GLY A 332 -21.01 -3.76 25.20
N VAL A 333 -20.57 -4.56 24.23
CA VAL A 333 -21.44 -5.27 23.29
C VAL A 333 -22.01 -6.50 24.02
N PRO A 334 -23.34 -6.72 24.02
CA PRO A 334 -23.94 -7.94 24.58
C PRO A 334 -23.38 -9.19 23.90
N GLU A 335 -23.13 -10.27 24.65
CA GLU A 335 -22.58 -11.52 24.11
C GLU A 335 -23.43 -12.13 22.99
N SER A 336 -24.75 -11.89 22.99
CA SER A 336 -25.66 -12.33 21.92
C SER A 336 -25.40 -11.66 20.57
N ASP A 337 -24.70 -10.53 20.59
CA ASP A 337 -24.45 -9.67 19.42
C ASP A 337 -22.96 -9.72 19.02
N TRP A 338 -22.20 -10.65 19.60
CA TRP A 338 -20.81 -10.89 19.19
C TRP A 338 -20.76 -11.64 17.86
N GLY A 339 -19.69 -11.40 17.11
CA GLY A 339 -19.52 -11.89 15.74
C GLY A 339 -18.76 -10.85 14.95
N GLU A 340 -19.49 -9.99 14.24
CA GLU A 340 -18.90 -8.89 13.46
C GLU A 340 -19.49 -7.53 13.85
N MET A 341 -18.64 -6.51 14.00
CA MET A 341 -19.08 -5.14 14.27
C MET A 341 -18.21 -4.11 13.54
N ASP A 342 -18.83 -3.13 12.89
CA ASP A 342 -18.11 -1.98 12.35
C ASP A 342 -17.49 -1.14 13.48
N ILE A 343 -16.19 -0.87 13.38
CA ILE A 343 -15.42 -0.09 14.34
C ILE A 343 -14.53 0.95 13.65
N TYR A 344 -13.94 1.81 14.47
CA TYR A 344 -12.82 2.64 14.09
C TYR A 344 -11.62 2.34 15.00
N TRP A 345 -10.41 2.36 14.47
CA TRP A 345 -9.20 2.21 15.26
C TRP A 345 -8.10 3.19 14.87
N SER A 346 -7.18 3.43 15.80
CA SER A 346 -5.97 4.23 15.58
C SER A 346 -4.79 3.62 16.34
N ASP A 347 -3.57 3.94 15.91
CA ASP A 347 -2.38 3.74 16.76
C ASP A 347 -2.55 4.53 18.09
N ALA A 348 -2.03 4.00 19.20
CA ALA A 348 -2.27 4.52 20.57
C ALA A 348 -1.12 5.29 21.20
#